data_AF-G2QWE3-F1
#
_entry.id   AF-G2QWE3-F1
#
_cell.length_a   1.000
_cell.length_b   1.000
_cell.length_c   1.000
_cell.angle_alpha   90.00
_cell.angle_beta   90.00
_cell.angle_gamma   90.00
#
_symmetry.space_group_name_H-M   'P 1'
#
loop_
_entity.id
_entity.type
_entity.pdbx_description
1 polymer ?
#
loop_
_entity_poly.entity_id
_entity_poly.type
_entity_poly.pdbx_seq_one_letter_code
_entity_poly.pdbx_strand_id
1 'polypeptide(L)'
;MNLITAPLIADLFLLAIVAIGATEVHDGTIGANNISPLDIMLFFISLAYIAISIDASGIIRYLAFKVLQWGGESGHRLFFYLYAFWFALTSFVGNDPVILSGTAFLAYMTRVSSNIVHPRAWIFSQFAAANIGSAILVSSNPTNLVLAGAFEIKFIEYTANMIVPVIVTGIILFPFLLYIVFNNESLIPRSIEMHKLPEEAQGRKPVNPNIPHARGTAEQKEDTPGEEGKLLSLEEIVNPFLDRKGAVFGAVLMAGTLIGVLTLNASTTGRDSQPPPVFYVTLPAAVVMFSWDLVFGWIHRHETREIARQGREELERLRLEQAAREEEEINVLAGRSAERSASSDGSGSAPTGSLDGGPSRKSDLENASADDEIAVTGNVREKPSAPQISESSGAVEKGAKVEKPGDTPEPRQRRERTTLVSLTKDLYSWSQETFPTATAVISHLPFALVPFAFSMFVLVQALVTKGWVQIFALGWDAWVRKTGTIGAIGGMGFLSVVLCNFSGTNIGTTILLSRVVQAWQVIHHYDGTPLTNRTFWATVYTMALGVNYGAFSTAFSASLAGMLWRDILAKKHIHVRRLDFARVNLPVIAIAMTVGCVVLIGEVWIMRDESPLPL
;
A
#
# COMPACT_ATOMS: atom_id res chain seq x y z
N MET A 1 -17.58 -0.38 -3.35
CA MET A 1 -16.72 -1.38 -4.03
C MET A 1 -15.27 -1.14 -3.64
N ASN A 2 -14.40 -2.15 -3.80
CA ASN A 2 -12.95 -1.95 -3.77
C ASN A 2 -12.51 -1.40 -5.14
N LEU A 3 -11.47 -0.57 -5.19
CA LEU A 3 -10.95 -0.01 -6.44
C LEU A 3 -10.44 -1.12 -7.38
N ILE A 4 -9.88 -2.20 -6.82
CA ILE A 4 -9.46 -3.41 -7.54
C ILE A 4 -10.64 -4.11 -8.25
N THR A 5 -11.82 -4.17 -7.63
CA THR A 5 -12.97 -4.91 -8.17
C THR A 5 -13.94 -4.07 -8.99
N ALA A 6 -13.81 -2.74 -8.96
CA ALA A 6 -14.72 -1.85 -9.69
C ALA A 6 -14.60 -1.98 -11.23
N PRO A 7 -13.41 -2.05 -11.85
CA PRO A 7 -13.28 -2.30 -13.29
C PRO A 7 -13.87 -3.65 -13.71
N LEU A 8 -13.56 -4.73 -12.99
CA LEU A 8 -14.08 -6.07 -13.28
C LEU A 8 -15.62 -6.15 -13.20
N ILE A 9 -16.24 -5.45 -12.25
CA ILE A 9 -17.71 -5.35 -12.17
C ILE A 9 -18.27 -4.56 -13.35
N ALA A 10 -17.56 -3.54 -13.85
CA ALA A 10 -17.95 -2.81 -15.04
C ALA A 10 -17.82 -3.67 -16.31
N ASP A 11 -16.74 -4.44 -16.49
CA ASP A 11 -16.60 -5.38 -17.62
C ASP A 11 -17.71 -6.43 -17.63
N LEU A 12 -17.98 -7.06 -16.47
CA LEU A 12 -19.03 -8.07 -16.34
C LEU A 12 -20.42 -7.48 -16.64
N PHE A 13 -20.67 -6.23 -16.25
CA PHE A 13 -21.90 -5.51 -16.62
C PHE A 13 -21.96 -5.21 -18.12
N LEU A 14 -20.88 -4.71 -18.72
CA LEU A 14 -20.79 -4.40 -20.15
C LEU A 14 -20.92 -5.67 -21.02
N LEU A 15 -20.38 -6.81 -20.59
CA LEU A 15 -20.61 -8.12 -21.20
C LEU A 15 -22.07 -8.55 -21.08
N ALA A 16 -22.68 -8.40 -19.90
CA ALA A 16 -24.07 -8.79 -19.65
C ALA A 16 -25.10 -7.99 -20.48
N ILE A 17 -24.80 -6.72 -20.80
CA ILE A 17 -25.62 -5.90 -21.72
C ILE A 17 -25.17 -5.97 -23.19
N VAL A 18 -24.21 -6.84 -23.52
CA VAL A 18 -23.61 -7.02 -24.86
C VAL A 18 -23.03 -5.71 -25.44
N ALA A 19 -22.57 -4.81 -24.57
CA ALA A 19 -21.85 -3.61 -24.96
C ALA A 19 -20.39 -3.92 -25.38
N ILE A 20 -19.79 -4.99 -24.85
CA ILE A 20 -18.46 -5.48 -25.27
C ILE A 20 -18.53 -6.97 -25.61
N GLY A 21 -17.67 -7.41 -26.54
CA GLY A 21 -17.62 -8.80 -27.01
C GLY A 21 -16.32 -9.51 -26.63
N ALA A 22 -16.17 -10.72 -27.18
CA ALA A 22 -14.95 -11.51 -27.03
C ALA A 22 -13.70 -10.81 -27.62
N THR A 23 -13.89 -9.95 -28.61
CA THR A 23 -12.88 -9.06 -29.21
C THR A 23 -12.26 -8.11 -28.19
N GLU A 24 -13.08 -7.32 -27.49
CA GLU A 24 -12.60 -6.36 -26.50
C GLU A 24 -11.89 -7.06 -25.31
N VAL A 25 -12.38 -8.24 -24.92
CA VAL A 25 -11.76 -9.07 -23.88
C VAL A 25 -10.42 -9.66 -24.34
N HIS A 26 -10.34 -10.18 -25.57
CA HIS A 26 -9.13 -10.70 -26.18
C HIS A 26 -8.04 -9.62 -26.29
N ASP A 27 -8.37 -8.49 -26.92
CA ASP A 27 -7.42 -7.40 -27.19
C ASP A 27 -6.98 -6.70 -25.89
N GLY A 28 -7.85 -6.69 -24.88
CA GLY A 28 -7.55 -6.17 -23.54
C GLY A 28 -6.80 -7.15 -22.62
N THR A 29 -6.59 -8.40 -23.02
CA THR A 29 -5.85 -9.41 -22.22
C THR A 29 -4.59 -9.91 -22.91
N ILE A 30 -4.67 -10.28 -24.18
CA ILE A 30 -3.53 -10.74 -24.99
C ILE A 30 -2.81 -9.53 -25.59
N GLY A 31 -3.51 -8.68 -26.34
CA GLY A 31 -2.99 -7.39 -26.78
C GLY A 31 -3.52 -6.87 -28.11
N ALA A 32 -3.33 -5.57 -28.33
CA ALA A 32 -3.61 -4.86 -29.59
C ALA A 32 -2.84 -3.53 -29.64
N ASN A 33 -2.57 -3.03 -30.85
CA ASN A 33 -1.89 -1.76 -31.14
C ASN A 33 -0.56 -1.59 -30.36
N ASN A 34 0.34 -2.57 -30.52
CA ASN A 34 1.67 -2.65 -29.90
C ASN A 34 1.68 -2.63 -28.35
N ILE A 35 0.52 -2.83 -27.72
CA ILE A 35 0.37 -3.06 -26.29
C ILE A 35 -0.02 -4.51 -26.05
N SER A 36 0.81 -5.24 -25.31
CA SER A 36 0.57 -6.61 -24.83
C SER A 36 0.40 -6.62 -23.31
N PRO A 37 -0.84 -6.57 -22.78
CA PRO A 37 -1.09 -6.51 -21.33
C PRO A 37 -0.46 -7.67 -20.55
N LEU A 38 -0.47 -8.87 -21.13
CA LEU A 38 0.09 -10.07 -20.53
C LEU A 38 1.61 -9.93 -20.32
N ASP A 39 2.34 -9.49 -21.33
CA ASP A 39 3.81 -9.36 -21.25
C ASP A 39 4.24 -8.26 -20.27
N ILE A 40 3.48 -7.16 -20.24
CA ILE A 40 3.65 -6.04 -19.32
C ILE A 40 3.43 -6.51 -17.87
N MET A 41 2.38 -7.31 -17.61
CA MET A 41 2.13 -7.87 -16.28
C MET A 41 3.16 -8.92 -15.87
N LEU A 42 3.56 -9.83 -16.78
CA LEU A 42 4.61 -10.83 -16.49
C LEU A 42 5.95 -10.18 -16.17
N PHE A 43 6.37 -9.18 -16.96
CA PHE A 43 7.58 -8.40 -16.67
C PHE A 43 7.48 -7.74 -15.28
N PHE A 44 6.37 -7.05 -15.01
CA PHE A 44 6.21 -6.29 -13.78
C PHE A 44 6.19 -7.19 -12.53
N ILE A 45 5.41 -8.28 -12.51
CA ILE A 45 5.39 -9.23 -11.39
C ILE A 45 6.78 -9.84 -11.17
N SER A 46 7.47 -10.21 -12.24
CA SER A 46 8.81 -10.81 -12.16
C SER A 46 9.81 -9.85 -11.52
N LEU A 47 9.84 -8.59 -11.99
CA LEU A 47 10.75 -7.59 -11.45
C LEU A 47 10.37 -7.19 -10.01
N ALA A 48 9.07 -7.06 -9.72
CA ALA A 48 8.57 -6.80 -8.37
C ALA A 48 8.95 -7.92 -7.40
N TYR A 49 8.93 -9.20 -7.81
CA TYR A 49 9.39 -10.31 -6.97
C TYR A 49 10.86 -10.13 -6.56
N ILE A 50 11.74 -9.85 -7.53
CA ILE A 50 13.17 -9.62 -7.26
C ILE A 50 13.34 -8.39 -6.35
N ALA A 51 12.65 -7.29 -6.63
CA ALA A 51 12.77 -6.03 -5.88
C ALA A 51 12.25 -6.14 -4.43
N ILE A 52 11.13 -6.85 -4.22
CA ILE A 52 10.56 -7.08 -2.89
C ILE A 52 11.38 -8.14 -2.13
N SER A 53 11.99 -9.13 -2.79
CA SER A 53 12.93 -10.06 -2.11
C SER A 53 14.21 -9.37 -1.64
N ILE A 54 14.74 -8.42 -2.43
CA ILE A 54 15.82 -7.53 -1.98
C ILE A 54 15.40 -6.75 -0.72
N ASP A 55 14.19 -6.22 -0.65
CA ASP A 55 13.70 -5.53 0.56
C ASP A 55 13.47 -6.48 1.76
N ALA A 56 12.96 -7.68 1.50
CA ALA A 56 12.78 -8.73 2.48
C ALA A 56 14.11 -9.19 3.10
N SER A 57 15.23 -9.12 2.37
CA SER A 57 16.59 -9.34 2.92
C SER A 57 17.01 -8.30 3.98
N GLY A 58 16.34 -7.14 4.02
CA GLY A 58 16.57 -6.06 4.98
C GLY A 58 17.52 -4.95 4.50
N ILE A 59 18.13 -5.06 3.31
CA ILE A 59 19.13 -4.09 2.83
C ILE A 59 18.62 -2.64 2.75
N ILE A 60 17.36 -2.42 2.36
CA ILE A 60 16.78 -1.06 2.29
C ILE A 60 16.72 -0.42 3.68
N ARG A 61 16.29 -1.19 4.70
CA ARG A 61 16.23 -0.75 6.11
C ARG A 61 17.63 -0.49 6.69
N TYR A 62 18.59 -1.38 6.41
CA TYR A 62 19.98 -1.20 6.80
C TYR A 62 20.62 0.06 6.16
N LEU A 63 20.35 0.30 4.87
CA LEU A 63 20.83 1.51 4.18
C LEU A 63 20.15 2.78 4.70
N ALA A 64 18.84 2.76 4.94
CA ALA A 64 18.12 3.87 5.56
C ALA A 64 18.68 4.22 6.95
N PHE A 65 19.04 3.20 7.75
CA PHE A 65 19.73 3.40 9.03
C PHE A 65 21.14 3.98 8.85
N LYS A 66 21.90 3.57 7.83
CA LYS A 66 23.21 4.19 7.54
C LYS A 66 23.09 5.65 7.12
N VAL A 67 22.07 5.99 6.32
CA VAL A 67 21.74 7.38 5.96
C VAL A 67 21.33 8.20 7.19
N LEU A 68 20.58 7.59 8.13
CA LEU A 68 20.26 8.19 9.43
C LEU A 68 21.53 8.48 10.25
N GLN A 69 22.45 7.52 10.35
CA GLN A 69 23.75 7.72 11.01
C GLN A 69 24.60 8.83 10.36
N TRP A 70 24.51 9.03 9.05
CA TRP A 70 25.23 10.09 8.33
C TRP A 70 24.61 11.48 8.45
N GLY A 71 23.29 11.58 8.63
CA GLY A 71 22.61 12.85 8.93
C GLY A 71 23.11 13.47 10.23
N GLY A 72 23.43 12.63 11.21
CA GLY A 72 23.83 13.04 12.55
C GLY A 72 22.70 13.80 13.24
N GLU A 73 23.06 14.76 14.08
CA GLU A 73 22.09 15.51 14.89
C GLU A 73 21.32 16.57 14.08
N SER A 74 21.75 16.97 12.88
CA SER A 74 21.08 18.06 12.15
C SER A 74 19.85 17.57 11.36
N GLY A 75 18.66 18.00 11.76
CA GLY A 75 17.40 17.52 11.16
C GLY A 75 17.17 17.96 9.72
N HIS A 76 17.60 19.18 9.35
CA HIS A 76 17.57 19.62 7.94
C HIS A 76 18.52 18.80 7.05
N ARG A 77 19.70 18.42 7.59
CA ARG A 77 20.68 17.57 6.89
C ARG A 77 20.16 16.15 6.74
N LEU A 78 19.54 15.59 7.79
CA LEU A 78 18.88 14.28 7.73
C LEU A 78 17.73 14.29 6.72
N PHE A 79 16.89 15.33 6.71
CA PHE A 79 15.79 15.48 5.75
C PHE A 79 16.30 15.49 4.31
N PHE A 80 17.39 16.23 4.03
CA PHE A 80 18.06 16.17 2.73
C PHE A 80 18.57 14.77 2.39
N TYR A 81 19.31 14.12 3.29
CA TYR A 81 19.91 12.82 3.02
C TYR A 81 18.88 11.70 2.84
N LEU A 82 17.81 11.67 3.64
CA LEU A 82 16.72 10.70 3.43
C LEU A 82 15.92 11.00 2.16
N TYR A 83 15.61 12.27 1.85
CA TYR A 83 14.97 12.64 0.59
C TYR A 83 15.78 12.20 -0.63
N ALA A 84 17.07 12.52 -0.66
CA ALA A 84 17.98 12.15 -1.74
C ALA A 84 18.18 10.62 -1.84
N PHE A 85 18.24 9.92 -0.70
CA PHE A 85 18.31 8.46 -0.66
C PHE A 85 17.06 7.81 -1.26
N TRP A 86 15.86 8.22 -0.86
CA TRP A 86 14.62 7.65 -1.41
C TRP A 86 14.45 7.96 -2.91
N PHE A 87 14.74 9.19 -3.33
CA PHE A 87 14.73 9.59 -4.74
C PHE A 87 15.67 8.73 -5.59
N ALA A 88 16.94 8.59 -5.15
CA ALA A 88 17.93 7.78 -5.85
C ALA A 88 17.57 6.29 -5.85
N LEU A 89 17.13 5.74 -4.72
CA LEU A 89 16.80 4.32 -4.59
C LEU A 89 15.62 3.92 -5.49
N THR A 90 14.53 4.71 -5.49
CA THR A 90 13.37 4.43 -6.36
C THR A 90 13.70 4.55 -7.84
N SER A 91 14.63 5.45 -8.21
CA SER A 91 15.06 5.61 -9.61
C SER A 91 15.58 4.29 -10.21
N PHE A 92 16.27 3.46 -9.42
CA PHE A 92 16.84 2.17 -9.88
C PHE A 92 16.03 0.93 -9.47
N VAL A 93 15.45 0.91 -8.27
CA VAL A 93 14.83 -0.30 -7.66
C VAL A 93 13.32 -0.35 -7.88
N GLY A 94 12.70 0.75 -8.31
CA GLY A 94 11.25 0.88 -8.48
C GLY A 94 10.53 1.41 -7.23
N ASN A 95 9.25 1.72 -7.42
CA ASN A 95 8.44 2.44 -6.43
C ASN A 95 8.10 1.56 -5.20
N ASP A 96 7.56 0.37 -5.43
CA ASP A 96 6.90 -0.43 -4.39
C ASP A 96 7.79 -0.82 -3.19
N PRO A 97 9.04 -1.27 -3.34
CA PRO A 97 9.90 -1.60 -2.19
C PRO A 97 10.26 -0.37 -1.34
N VAL A 98 10.38 0.79 -1.99
CA VAL A 98 10.68 2.06 -1.31
C VAL A 98 9.43 2.59 -0.60
N ILE A 99 8.23 2.35 -1.12
CA ILE A 99 6.97 2.61 -0.42
C ILE A 99 6.81 1.66 0.77
N LEU A 100 7.07 0.35 0.60
CA LEU A 100 6.96 -0.66 1.66
C LEU A 100 7.88 -0.34 2.84
N SER A 101 9.19 -0.43 2.65
CA SER A 101 10.17 -0.22 3.73
C SER A 101 10.32 1.24 4.14
N GLY A 102 10.28 2.18 3.18
CA GLY A 102 10.50 3.61 3.47
C GLY A 102 9.38 4.23 4.30
N THR A 103 8.11 3.92 3.99
CA THR A 103 6.97 4.40 4.79
C THR A 103 7.04 3.87 6.22
N ALA A 104 7.35 2.58 6.39
CA ALA A 104 7.49 1.95 7.70
C ALA A 104 8.68 2.53 8.50
N PHE A 105 9.87 2.58 7.91
CA PHE A 105 11.08 3.13 8.54
C PHE A 105 10.87 4.58 9.01
N LEU A 106 10.27 5.43 8.18
CA LEU A 106 10.01 6.82 8.54
C LEU A 106 8.94 6.95 9.64
N ALA A 107 7.89 6.11 9.63
CA ALA A 107 6.89 6.07 10.70
C ALA A 107 7.51 5.69 12.05
N TYR A 108 8.44 4.72 12.08
CA TYR A 108 9.18 4.38 13.29
C TYR A 108 10.15 5.48 13.72
N MET A 109 11.01 5.97 12.81
CA MET A 109 12.00 7.02 13.09
C MET A 109 11.37 8.27 13.73
N THR A 110 10.20 8.65 13.23
CA THR A 110 9.45 9.83 13.73
C THR A 110 8.69 9.55 15.04
N ARG A 111 8.21 8.32 15.30
CA ARG A 111 7.65 7.91 16.60
C ARG A 111 8.69 7.93 17.73
N VAL A 112 9.96 7.76 17.38
CA VAL A 112 11.11 7.60 18.29
C VAL A 112 11.90 8.91 18.53
N SER A 113 11.75 9.92 17.68
CA SER A 113 12.29 11.26 17.94
C SER A 113 11.56 11.93 19.13
N SER A 114 12.28 12.68 19.98
CA SER A 114 11.67 13.45 21.07
C SER A 114 10.92 14.70 20.58
N ASN A 115 11.31 15.24 19.41
CA ASN A 115 10.98 16.60 18.99
C ASN A 115 10.30 16.73 17.60
N ILE A 116 10.03 15.62 16.91
CA ILE A 116 9.15 15.60 15.73
C ILE A 116 7.70 15.38 16.19
N VAL A 117 6.87 16.42 16.10
CA VAL A 117 5.48 16.39 16.61
C VAL A 117 4.53 15.63 15.68
N HIS A 118 4.78 15.66 14.36
CA HIS A 118 3.97 14.91 13.40
C HIS A 118 4.81 14.43 12.21
N PRO A 119 4.72 13.15 11.81
CA PRO A 119 5.59 12.56 10.78
C PRO A 119 5.32 13.02 9.34
N ARG A 120 4.49 14.07 9.15
CA ARG A 120 3.94 14.44 7.84
C ARG A 120 5.03 14.84 6.83
N ALA A 121 6.00 15.65 7.24
CA ALA A 121 7.02 16.16 6.33
C ALA A 121 7.81 15.03 5.67
N TRP A 122 8.35 14.13 6.49
CA TRP A 122 9.16 12.98 6.11
C TRP A 122 8.41 12.01 5.18
N ILE A 123 7.21 11.61 5.58
CA ILE A 123 6.46 10.55 4.89
C ILE A 123 5.85 11.06 3.58
N PHE A 124 5.37 12.31 3.53
CA PHE A 124 4.94 12.92 2.26
C PHE A 124 6.11 13.26 1.34
N SER A 125 7.27 13.69 1.86
CA SER A 125 8.44 13.96 1.01
C SER A 125 8.99 12.68 0.38
N GLN A 126 9.00 11.57 1.13
CA GLN A 126 9.36 10.24 0.60
C GLN A 126 8.34 9.79 -0.46
N PHE A 127 7.05 9.97 -0.22
CA PHE A 127 6.00 9.58 -1.17
C PHE A 127 6.11 10.34 -2.50
N ALA A 128 6.35 11.66 -2.45
CA ALA A 128 6.61 12.45 -3.65
C ALA A 128 7.94 12.04 -4.34
N ALA A 129 9.03 11.90 -3.57
CA ALA A 129 10.35 11.53 -4.09
C ALA A 129 10.34 10.18 -4.82
N ALA A 130 9.65 9.18 -4.27
CA ALA A 130 9.53 7.86 -4.87
C ALA A 130 8.76 7.92 -6.20
N ASN A 131 7.54 8.47 -6.20
CA ASN A 131 6.74 8.54 -7.42
C ASN A 131 7.43 9.38 -8.52
N ILE A 132 8.11 10.48 -8.18
CA ILE A 132 8.91 11.28 -9.11
C ILE A 132 10.10 10.49 -9.66
N GLY A 133 10.95 9.92 -8.79
CA GLY A 133 12.11 9.13 -9.22
C GLY A 133 11.75 7.91 -10.05
N SER A 134 10.56 7.32 -9.82
CA SER A 134 10.06 6.16 -10.59
C SER A 134 9.85 6.45 -12.08
N ALA A 135 9.82 7.72 -12.49
CA ALA A 135 9.67 8.15 -13.87
C ALA A 135 10.95 8.01 -14.73
N ILE A 136 12.12 7.76 -14.15
CA ILE A 136 13.40 7.75 -14.89
C ILE A 136 13.55 6.50 -15.78
N LEU A 137 13.29 5.30 -15.23
CA LEU A 137 13.46 4.04 -15.95
C LEU A 137 12.13 3.40 -16.32
N VAL A 138 12.06 2.79 -17.50
CA VAL A 138 10.89 2.00 -17.94
C VAL A 138 10.56 0.85 -16.97
N SER A 139 11.58 0.29 -16.32
CA SER A 139 11.47 -0.79 -15.34
C SER A 139 10.90 -0.37 -13.98
N SER A 140 10.99 0.90 -13.60
CA SER A 140 10.73 1.35 -12.22
C SER A 140 9.25 1.58 -11.88
N ASN A 141 8.36 1.60 -12.88
CA ASN A 141 6.92 1.78 -12.72
C ASN A 141 6.16 1.15 -13.90
N PRO A 142 5.10 0.34 -13.69
CA PRO A 142 4.34 -0.28 -14.78
C PRO A 142 3.71 0.72 -15.76
N THR A 143 3.44 1.98 -15.35
CA THR A 143 3.00 3.03 -16.29
C THR A 143 4.02 3.27 -17.39
N ASN A 144 5.31 3.26 -17.06
CA ASN A 144 6.38 3.56 -18.01
C ASN A 144 6.48 2.44 -19.06
N LEU A 145 6.25 1.19 -18.65
CA LEU A 145 6.25 0.02 -19.53
C LEU A 145 5.04 0.01 -20.48
N VAL A 146 3.84 0.38 -20.00
CA VAL A 146 2.67 0.57 -20.88
C VAL A 146 2.93 1.65 -21.93
N LEU A 147 3.52 2.76 -21.52
CA LEU A 147 3.83 3.89 -22.41
C LEU A 147 4.94 3.55 -23.40
N ALA A 148 6.03 2.92 -22.95
CA ALA A 148 7.14 2.49 -23.80
C ALA A 148 6.70 1.45 -24.83
N GLY A 149 5.80 0.53 -24.49
CA GLY A 149 5.18 -0.39 -25.45
C GLY A 149 4.30 0.34 -26.47
N ALA A 150 3.40 1.22 -26.00
CA ALA A 150 2.44 1.92 -26.86
C ALA A 150 3.04 2.81 -27.96
N PHE A 151 4.27 3.28 -27.79
CA PHE A 151 5.02 4.07 -28.79
C PHE A 151 6.37 3.45 -29.17
N GLU A 152 6.55 2.15 -28.89
CA GLU A 152 7.74 1.34 -29.21
C GLU A 152 9.09 1.99 -28.83
N ILE A 153 9.09 2.76 -27.73
CA ILE A 153 10.23 3.54 -27.27
C ILE A 153 11.29 2.61 -26.70
N LYS A 154 12.54 2.71 -27.18
CA LYS A 154 13.65 1.99 -26.54
C LYS A 154 13.87 2.53 -25.14
N PHE A 155 14.16 1.65 -24.19
CA PHE A 155 14.24 1.99 -22.76
C PHE A 155 15.36 3.00 -22.48
N ILE A 156 16.45 2.95 -23.26
CA ILE A 156 17.54 3.93 -23.22
C ILE A 156 17.08 5.31 -23.74
N GLU A 157 16.33 5.34 -24.84
CA GLU A 157 15.80 6.57 -25.45
C GLU A 157 14.74 7.23 -24.54
N TYR A 158 13.85 6.43 -23.94
CA TYR A 158 12.95 6.88 -22.88
C TYR A 158 13.72 7.49 -21.71
N THR A 159 14.70 6.75 -21.15
CA THR A 159 15.49 7.22 -20.01
C THR A 159 16.21 8.53 -20.33
N ALA A 160 16.78 8.66 -21.53
CA ALA A 160 17.49 9.86 -21.97
C ALA A 160 16.61 11.12 -22.03
N ASN A 161 15.34 11.00 -22.45
CA ASN A 161 14.39 12.12 -22.54
C ASN A 161 13.64 12.37 -21.20
N MET A 162 13.79 11.49 -20.20
CA MET A 162 13.09 11.56 -18.91
C MET A 162 14.02 11.91 -17.74
N ILE A 163 15.32 11.61 -17.84
CA ILE A 163 16.27 11.82 -16.73
C ILE A 163 16.46 13.30 -16.37
N VAL A 164 16.51 14.21 -17.35
CA VAL A 164 16.76 15.64 -17.10
C VAL A 164 15.56 16.33 -16.44
N PRO A 165 14.31 16.21 -16.93
CA PRO A 165 13.15 16.84 -16.28
C PRO A 165 12.90 16.28 -14.89
N VAL A 166 13.13 14.99 -14.68
CA VAL A 166 12.90 14.32 -13.38
C VAL A 166 13.97 14.70 -12.35
N ILE A 167 15.26 14.70 -12.71
CA ILE A 167 16.33 15.13 -11.79
C ILE A 167 16.17 16.61 -11.41
N VAL A 168 15.90 17.50 -12.37
CA VAL A 168 15.69 18.93 -12.06
C VAL A 168 14.43 19.14 -11.21
N THR A 169 13.37 18.35 -11.43
CA THR A 169 12.19 18.35 -10.55
C THR A 169 12.54 17.93 -9.13
N GLY A 170 13.29 16.83 -8.94
CA GLY A 170 13.74 16.39 -7.61
C GLY A 170 14.60 17.43 -6.88
N ILE A 171 15.53 18.07 -7.61
CA ILE A 171 16.41 19.12 -7.05
C ILE A 171 15.61 20.36 -6.61
N ILE A 172 14.65 20.83 -7.42
CA ILE A 172 13.86 22.03 -7.10
C ILE A 172 12.74 21.74 -6.10
N LEU A 173 12.20 20.52 -6.07
CA LEU A 173 11.18 20.15 -5.10
C LEU A 173 11.73 20.07 -3.66
N PHE A 174 12.98 19.64 -3.46
CA PHE A 174 13.58 19.57 -2.12
C PHE A 174 13.49 20.89 -1.30
N PRO A 175 14.01 22.04 -1.78
CA PRO A 175 13.92 23.30 -1.03
C PRO A 175 12.47 23.82 -0.94
N PHE A 176 11.60 23.52 -1.91
CA PHE A 176 10.18 23.86 -1.83
C PHE A 176 9.47 23.09 -0.69
N LEU A 177 9.75 21.79 -0.55
CA LEU A 177 9.25 20.99 0.57
C LEU A 177 9.77 21.51 1.91
N LEU A 178 11.06 21.78 2.02
CA LEU A 178 11.70 22.21 3.27
C LEU A 178 11.27 23.63 3.70
N TYR A 179 11.30 24.61 2.80
CA TYR A 179 11.15 26.03 3.15
C TYR A 179 9.76 26.61 2.88
N ILE A 180 8.88 25.91 2.15
CA ILE A 180 7.52 26.40 1.82
C ILE A 180 6.44 25.47 2.38
N VAL A 181 6.48 24.17 2.07
CA VAL A 181 5.40 23.23 2.47
C VAL A 181 5.53 22.77 3.93
N PHE A 182 6.75 22.50 4.39
CA PHE A 182 7.04 21.98 5.74
C PHE A 182 7.95 22.92 6.54
N ASN A 183 7.82 24.22 6.31
CA ASN A 183 8.59 25.32 6.91
C ASN A 183 8.49 25.48 8.45
N ASN A 184 7.87 24.52 9.14
CA ASN A 184 7.56 24.58 10.56
C ASN A 184 8.49 23.61 11.33
N GLU A 185 9.26 24.16 12.26
CA GLU A 185 10.31 23.42 13.00
C GLU A 185 9.76 22.24 13.84
N SER A 186 8.45 22.19 14.14
CA SER A 186 7.80 21.02 14.75
C SER A 186 7.73 19.76 13.86
N LEU A 187 8.10 19.90 12.57
CA LEU A 187 8.08 18.83 11.57
C LEU A 187 9.50 18.42 11.14
N ILE A 188 10.36 19.42 10.93
CA ILE A 188 11.76 19.26 10.56
C ILE A 188 12.57 20.15 11.52
N PRO A 189 12.83 19.69 12.75
CA PRO A 189 13.57 20.48 13.73
C PRO A 189 15.02 20.68 13.29
N ARG A 190 15.69 21.70 13.84
CA ARG A 190 17.09 22.02 13.48
C ARG A 190 18.06 20.95 14.00
N SER A 191 17.81 20.47 15.21
CA SER A 191 18.44 19.28 15.80
C SER A 191 17.42 18.15 15.94
N ILE A 192 17.81 16.89 15.76
CA ILE A 192 17.00 15.71 16.03
C ILE A 192 17.60 14.96 17.20
N GLU A 193 16.85 14.94 18.30
CA GLU A 193 17.12 14.10 19.45
C GLU A 193 16.40 12.76 19.26
N MET A 194 17.19 11.72 19.00
CA MET A 194 16.74 10.34 19.11
C MET A 194 16.95 9.87 20.55
N HIS A 195 15.97 9.15 21.10
CA HIS A 195 16.19 8.41 22.34
C HIS A 195 17.36 7.43 22.11
N LYS A 196 18.23 7.23 23.11
CA LYS A 196 19.38 6.31 23.01
C LYS A 196 19.02 4.97 23.66
N LEU A 197 19.30 3.86 22.99
CA LEU A 197 19.11 2.53 23.57
C LEU A 197 20.08 2.29 24.72
N PRO A 198 19.64 1.57 25.79
CA PRO A 198 20.57 0.89 26.69
C PRO A 198 21.54 0.01 25.89
N GLU A 199 22.80 -0.08 26.34
CA GLU A 199 23.85 -0.83 25.63
C GLU A 199 23.48 -2.32 25.44
N GLU A 200 22.74 -2.90 26.39
CA GLU A 200 22.21 -4.27 26.30
C GLU A 200 21.30 -4.50 25.09
N ALA A 201 20.49 -3.52 24.70
CA ALA A 201 19.59 -3.63 23.54
C ALA A 201 20.37 -3.47 22.22
N GLN A 202 21.43 -2.65 22.20
CA GLN A 202 22.32 -2.50 21.05
C GLN A 202 23.13 -3.77 20.77
N GLY A 203 23.41 -4.59 21.79
CA GLY A 203 24.17 -5.84 21.68
C GLY A 203 23.36 -7.08 21.27
N ARG A 204 22.04 -6.99 21.14
CA ARG A 204 21.18 -8.13 20.75
C ARG A 204 21.40 -8.54 19.30
N LYS A 205 21.06 -9.80 18.96
CA LYS A 205 21.02 -10.24 17.56
C LYS A 205 19.75 -9.73 16.90
N PRO A 206 19.82 -9.09 15.71
CA PRO A 206 18.62 -8.63 15.01
C PRO A 206 17.78 -9.82 14.54
N VAL A 207 16.49 -9.80 14.85
CA VAL A 207 15.55 -10.87 14.49
C VAL A 207 14.94 -10.59 13.12
N ASN A 208 14.79 -11.63 12.28
CA ASN A 208 14.20 -11.50 10.95
C ASN A 208 12.69 -11.17 11.06
N PRO A 209 12.25 -9.96 10.62
CA PRO A 209 10.86 -9.53 10.75
C PRO A 209 9.90 -10.24 9.78
N ASN A 210 10.41 -11.06 8.85
CA ASN A 210 9.59 -11.85 7.94
C ASN A 210 9.12 -13.18 8.58
N ILE A 211 9.64 -13.54 9.77
CA ILE A 211 9.26 -14.76 10.49
C ILE A 211 8.00 -14.46 11.34
N PRO A 212 6.93 -15.27 11.26
CA PRO A 212 5.69 -15.04 12.00
C PRO A 212 5.94 -15.11 13.51
N HIS A 213 5.35 -14.17 14.25
CA HIS A 213 5.48 -14.02 15.71
C HIS A 213 6.91 -13.84 16.24
N ALA A 214 7.93 -13.65 15.41
CA ALA A 214 9.34 -13.59 15.84
C ALA A 214 9.68 -12.42 16.78
N ARG A 215 8.77 -11.44 16.90
CA ARG A 215 8.84 -10.32 17.84
C ARG A 215 8.10 -10.56 19.17
N GLY A 216 7.45 -11.71 19.34
CA GLY A 216 6.71 -12.07 20.55
C GLY A 216 5.66 -11.01 20.90
N THR A 217 5.92 -10.26 21.98
CA THR A 217 5.03 -9.18 22.45
C THR A 217 5.36 -7.79 21.94
N ALA A 218 6.48 -7.60 21.22
CA ALA A 218 6.92 -6.27 20.82
C ALA A 218 5.94 -5.58 19.85
N GLU A 219 5.32 -6.29 18.92
CA GLU A 219 4.34 -5.68 17.97
C GLU A 219 3.12 -5.05 18.68
N GLN A 220 2.69 -5.60 19.82
CA GLN A 220 1.59 -5.06 20.61
C GLN A 220 2.05 -3.95 21.57
N LYS A 221 3.29 -4.04 22.08
CA LYS A 221 3.89 -3.04 22.97
C LYS A 221 4.43 -1.81 22.22
N GLU A 222 4.85 -1.95 20.96
CA GLU A 222 5.24 -0.87 20.04
C GLU A 222 4.15 0.21 19.95
N ASP A 223 2.88 -0.19 19.94
CA ASP A 223 1.71 0.68 19.85
C ASP A 223 1.13 1.10 21.22
N THR A 224 1.72 0.64 22.33
CA THR A 224 1.33 1.06 23.69
C THR A 224 1.91 2.45 24.00
N PRO A 225 1.12 3.44 24.44
CA PRO A 225 1.64 4.78 24.78
C PRO A 225 2.56 4.75 26.01
N GLY A 226 3.87 4.83 25.80
CA GLY A 226 4.86 4.83 26.89
C GLY A 226 6.31 4.82 26.39
N GLU A 227 7.25 4.63 27.31
CA GLU A 227 8.69 4.52 26.97
C GLU A 227 9.03 3.14 26.39
N GLU A 228 8.41 2.05 26.85
CA GLU A 228 8.65 0.70 26.33
C GLU A 228 8.39 0.59 24.82
N GLY A 229 7.24 1.09 24.35
CA GLY A 229 6.90 1.08 22.91
C GLY A 229 7.85 1.90 22.05
N LYS A 230 8.42 2.99 22.60
CA LYS A 230 9.49 3.77 21.96
C LYS A 230 10.81 3.01 21.91
N LEU A 231 11.20 2.33 23.00
CA LEU A 231 12.43 1.54 23.07
C LEU A 231 12.41 0.37 22.09
N LEU A 232 11.27 -0.33 21.95
CA LEU A 232 11.09 -1.40 20.97
C LEU A 232 11.13 -0.87 19.52
N SER A 233 10.44 0.25 19.26
CA SER A 233 10.49 0.94 17.96
C SER A 233 11.92 1.39 17.60
N LEU A 234 12.73 1.74 18.61
CA LEU A 234 14.12 2.17 18.47
C LEU A 234 15.07 0.97 18.27
N GLU A 235 14.80 -0.19 18.88
CA GLU A 235 15.56 -1.43 18.68
C GLU A 235 15.52 -1.87 17.21
N GLU A 236 14.36 -1.78 16.53
CA GLU A 236 14.25 -2.02 15.09
C GLU A 236 15.09 -1.06 14.23
N ILE A 237 15.07 0.24 14.53
CA ILE A 237 15.79 1.24 13.74
C ILE A 237 17.31 1.06 13.89
N VAL A 238 17.78 0.82 15.11
CA VAL A 238 19.21 0.81 15.45
C VAL A 238 19.87 -0.54 15.14
N ASN A 239 19.10 -1.63 15.18
CA ASN A 239 19.57 -2.99 14.89
C ASN A 239 18.76 -3.63 13.73
N PRO A 240 18.82 -3.08 12.51
CA PRO A 240 18.05 -3.59 11.39
C PRO A 240 18.58 -4.95 10.94
N PHE A 241 17.68 -5.93 10.80
CA PHE A 241 17.99 -7.24 10.23
C PHE A 241 18.55 -7.11 8.80
N LEU A 242 19.57 -7.92 8.48
CA LEU A 242 20.20 -7.96 7.16
C LEU A 242 20.71 -9.37 6.85
N ASP A 243 20.03 -10.10 5.98
CA ASP A 243 20.65 -11.24 5.29
C ASP A 243 21.59 -10.72 4.20
N ARG A 244 22.88 -10.64 4.52
CA ARG A 244 23.92 -10.23 3.57
C ARG A 244 24.03 -11.15 2.35
N LYS A 245 23.62 -12.43 2.43
CA LYS A 245 23.74 -13.38 1.31
C LYS A 245 22.64 -13.14 0.29
N GLY A 246 21.37 -13.18 0.71
CA GLY A 246 20.22 -12.85 -0.12
C GLY A 246 20.27 -11.41 -0.64
N ALA A 247 20.71 -10.45 0.18
CA ALA A 247 20.87 -9.05 -0.25
C ALA A 247 21.86 -8.90 -1.42
N VAL A 248 23.05 -9.52 -1.33
CA VAL A 248 24.07 -9.44 -2.39
C VAL A 248 23.64 -10.26 -3.62
N PHE A 249 23.08 -11.46 -3.42
CA PHE A 249 22.56 -12.30 -4.50
C PHE A 249 21.47 -11.58 -5.29
N GLY A 250 20.45 -11.07 -4.61
CA GLY A 250 19.36 -10.30 -5.21
C GLY A 250 19.83 -9.03 -5.90
N ALA A 251 20.74 -8.26 -5.29
CA ALA A 251 21.28 -7.04 -5.90
C ALA A 251 22.07 -7.32 -7.20
N VAL A 252 22.91 -8.37 -7.22
CA VAL A 252 23.65 -8.80 -8.43
C VAL A 252 22.68 -9.32 -9.49
N LEU A 253 21.69 -10.11 -9.10
CA LEU A 253 20.66 -10.64 -10.00
C LEU A 253 19.80 -9.53 -10.60
N MET A 254 19.38 -8.55 -9.81
CA MET A 254 18.66 -7.35 -10.27
C MET A 254 19.51 -6.53 -11.25
N ALA A 255 20.77 -6.24 -10.91
CA ALA A 255 21.67 -5.50 -11.81
C ALA A 255 21.86 -6.24 -13.15
N GLY A 256 22.11 -7.55 -13.12
CA GLY A 256 22.20 -8.39 -14.32
C GLY A 256 20.89 -8.44 -15.12
N THR A 257 19.74 -8.46 -14.43
CA THR A 257 18.40 -8.44 -15.05
C THR A 257 18.15 -7.11 -15.76
N LEU A 258 18.39 -5.98 -15.10
CA LEU A 258 18.20 -4.65 -15.69
C LEU A 258 19.16 -4.38 -16.85
N ILE A 259 20.43 -4.79 -16.73
CA ILE A 259 21.40 -4.72 -17.84
C ILE A 259 20.97 -5.61 -19.00
N GLY A 260 20.51 -6.84 -18.73
CA GLY A 260 20.01 -7.78 -19.74
C GLY A 260 18.77 -7.25 -20.46
N VAL A 261 17.83 -6.65 -19.73
CA VAL A 261 16.63 -5.98 -20.27
C VAL A 261 17.01 -4.81 -21.18
N LEU A 262 17.89 -3.91 -20.72
CA LEU A 262 18.36 -2.77 -21.51
C LEU A 262 19.12 -3.21 -22.76
N THR A 263 19.99 -4.23 -22.63
CA THR A 263 20.75 -4.80 -23.75
C THR A 263 19.83 -5.46 -24.77
N LEU A 264 18.87 -6.28 -24.34
CA LEU A 264 17.92 -6.95 -25.23
C LEU A 264 17.08 -5.94 -26.02
N ASN A 265 16.49 -4.97 -25.31
CA ASN A 265 15.66 -3.92 -25.90
C ASN A 265 16.46 -3.03 -26.89
N ALA A 266 17.70 -2.68 -26.57
CA ALA A 266 18.56 -1.95 -27.51
C ALA A 266 19.02 -2.80 -28.72
N SER A 267 19.31 -4.08 -28.50
CA SER A 267 19.89 -4.98 -29.51
C SER A 267 18.93 -5.40 -30.62
N THR A 268 17.61 -5.27 -30.42
CA THR A 268 16.60 -5.74 -31.38
C THR A 268 16.35 -4.74 -32.52
N THR A 269 17.37 -3.97 -32.91
CA THR A 269 17.30 -3.01 -34.01
C THR A 269 17.46 -3.72 -35.36
N GLY A 270 16.44 -3.65 -36.22
CA GLY A 270 16.58 -3.98 -37.65
C GLY A 270 16.47 -5.46 -38.03
N ARG A 271 15.51 -6.20 -37.46
CA ARG A 271 15.03 -7.49 -38.01
C ARG A 271 13.52 -7.46 -38.15
N ASP A 272 12.98 -8.10 -39.19
CA ASP A 272 11.54 -8.22 -39.46
C ASP A 272 10.78 -9.14 -38.48
N SER A 273 11.42 -9.50 -37.37
CA SER A 273 10.85 -10.26 -36.25
C SER A 273 10.63 -9.32 -35.08
N GLN A 274 9.40 -9.26 -34.55
CA GLN A 274 9.09 -8.47 -33.35
C GLN A 274 10.05 -8.77 -32.20
N PRO A 275 10.39 -7.77 -31.36
CA PRO A 275 11.30 -7.97 -30.24
C PRO A 275 10.77 -9.07 -29.31
N PRO A 276 11.63 -10.00 -28.84
CA PRO A 276 11.21 -11.02 -27.90
C PRO A 276 10.68 -10.35 -26.62
N PRO A 277 9.52 -10.79 -26.07
CA PRO A 277 8.89 -10.14 -24.93
C PRO A 277 9.86 -9.94 -23.77
N VAL A 278 9.92 -8.72 -23.25
CA VAL A 278 10.97 -8.29 -22.29
C VAL A 278 10.98 -9.15 -21.01
N PHE A 279 9.85 -9.78 -20.68
CA PHE A 279 9.75 -10.72 -19.57
C PHE A 279 10.65 -11.97 -19.73
N TYR A 280 11.15 -12.28 -20.93
CA TYR A 280 12.10 -13.37 -21.18
C TYR A 280 13.41 -13.21 -20.39
N VAL A 281 13.76 -12.00 -19.95
CA VAL A 281 14.90 -11.76 -19.04
C VAL A 281 14.45 -11.79 -17.58
N THR A 282 13.34 -11.11 -17.24
CA THR A 282 12.91 -10.95 -15.84
C THR A 282 12.32 -12.22 -15.24
N LEU A 283 11.58 -13.02 -16.01
CA LEU A 283 10.88 -14.21 -15.50
C LEU A 283 11.86 -15.32 -15.10
N PRO A 284 12.89 -15.69 -15.91
CA PRO A 284 13.92 -16.61 -15.45
C PRO A 284 14.68 -16.09 -14.23
N ALA A 285 14.97 -14.77 -14.16
CA ALA A 285 15.61 -14.17 -13.00
C ALA A 285 14.73 -14.24 -11.74
N ALA A 286 13.42 -14.01 -11.86
CA ALA A 286 12.47 -14.15 -10.76
C ALA A 286 12.34 -15.62 -10.29
N VAL A 287 12.35 -16.58 -11.22
CA VAL A 287 12.38 -18.02 -10.89
C VAL A 287 13.70 -18.40 -10.18
N VAL A 288 14.84 -17.82 -10.58
CA VAL A 288 16.13 -18.01 -9.90
C VAL A 288 16.10 -17.40 -8.49
N MET A 289 15.53 -16.21 -8.30
CA MET A 289 15.37 -15.59 -6.97
C MET A 289 14.43 -16.40 -6.08
N PHE A 290 13.28 -16.84 -6.59
CA PHE A 290 12.34 -17.70 -5.87
C PHE A 290 12.96 -19.03 -5.47
N SER A 291 13.76 -19.64 -6.38
CA SER A 291 14.50 -20.86 -6.08
C SER A 291 15.55 -20.65 -4.99
N TRP A 292 16.24 -19.50 -4.99
CA TRP A 292 17.17 -19.10 -3.93
C TRP A 292 16.45 -18.93 -2.59
N ASP A 293 15.34 -18.19 -2.55
CA ASP A 293 14.59 -17.92 -1.32
C ASP A 293 13.99 -19.20 -0.71
N LEU A 294 13.54 -20.14 -1.54
CA LEU A 294 13.13 -21.48 -1.10
C LEU A 294 14.31 -22.29 -0.55
N VAL A 295 15.45 -22.34 -1.23
CA VAL A 295 16.63 -23.09 -0.77
C VAL A 295 17.19 -22.48 0.52
N PHE A 296 17.27 -21.16 0.61
CA PHE A 296 17.74 -20.44 1.78
C PHE A 296 16.82 -20.65 2.98
N GLY A 297 15.51 -20.54 2.79
CA GLY A 297 14.51 -20.89 3.81
C GLY A 297 14.63 -22.35 4.25
N TRP A 298 14.73 -23.29 3.30
CA TRP A 298 14.88 -24.71 3.61
C TRP A 298 16.12 -25.02 4.44
N ILE A 299 17.25 -24.36 4.19
CA ILE A 299 18.49 -24.55 4.96
C ILE A 299 18.29 -24.09 6.42
N HIS A 300 17.75 -22.89 6.64
CA HIS A 300 17.61 -22.29 7.98
C HIS A 300 16.29 -22.65 8.70
N ARG A 301 15.44 -23.50 8.09
CA ARG A 301 14.08 -23.85 8.54
C ARG A 301 13.92 -24.28 10.00
N HIS A 302 14.99 -24.76 10.64
CA HIS A 302 14.97 -25.16 12.05
C HIS A 302 15.10 -23.95 12.97
N GLU A 303 16.01 -23.03 12.65
CA GLU A 303 16.19 -21.76 13.37
C GLU A 303 14.93 -20.89 13.24
N THR A 304 14.35 -20.79 12.03
CA THR A 304 13.16 -19.97 11.79
C THR A 304 11.93 -20.50 12.52
N ARG A 305 11.73 -21.81 12.56
CA ARG A 305 10.66 -22.47 13.33
C ARG A 305 10.86 -22.37 14.84
N GLU A 306 12.10 -22.43 15.33
CA GLU A 306 12.38 -22.23 16.75
C GLU A 306 12.05 -20.81 17.20
N ILE A 307 12.46 -19.79 16.43
CA ILE A 307 12.12 -18.38 16.68
C ILE A 307 10.59 -18.19 16.65
N ALA A 308 9.90 -18.69 15.63
CA ALA A 308 8.45 -18.60 15.52
C ALA A 308 7.70 -19.31 16.68
N ARG A 309 8.23 -20.44 17.15
CA ARG A 309 7.69 -21.15 18.33
C ARG A 309 7.90 -20.33 19.61
N GLN A 310 9.11 -19.84 19.87
CA GLN A 310 9.42 -19.05 21.07
C GLN A 310 8.53 -17.81 21.16
N GLY A 311 8.36 -17.08 20.05
CA GLY A 311 7.49 -15.90 19.99
C GLY A 311 6.00 -16.21 20.17
N ARG A 312 5.52 -17.38 19.73
CA ARG A 312 4.17 -17.86 20.06
C ARG A 312 4.01 -18.16 21.55
N GLU A 313 4.97 -18.88 22.15
CA GLU A 313 4.94 -19.22 23.58
C GLU A 313 4.95 -17.97 24.48
N GLU A 314 5.70 -16.92 24.10
CA GLU A 314 5.69 -15.62 24.78
C GLU A 314 4.31 -14.94 24.69
N LEU A 315 3.72 -14.90 23.49
CA LEU A 315 2.43 -14.27 23.23
C LEU A 315 1.25 -15.03 23.88
N GLU A 316 1.32 -16.36 23.97
CA GLU A 316 0.33 -17.17 24.69
C GLU A 316 0.40 -16.98 26.20
N ARG A 317 1.61 -16.95 26.79
CA ARG A 317 1.80 -16.63 28.22
C ARG A 317 1.18 -15.27 28.58
N LEU A 318 1.45 -14.23 27.78
CA LEU A 318 0.95 -12.89 28.09
C LEU A 318 -0.54 -12.69 27.81
N ARG A 319 -1.16 -13.47 26.91
CA ARG A 319 -2.64 -13.56 26.83
C ARG A 319 -3.25 -14.20 28.08
N LEU A 320 -2.59 -15.22 28.65
CA LEU A 320 -3.03 -15.83 29.90
C LEU A 320 -2.85 -14.89 31.08
N GLU A 321 -1.75 -14.12 31.15
CA GLU A 321 -1.56 -13.06 32.16
C GLU A 321 -2.58 -11.93 32.00
N GLN A 322 -2.92 -11.51 30.78
CA GLN A 322 -3.95 -10.49 30.54
C GLN A 322 -5.33 -10.99 30.96
N ALA A 323 -5.73 -12.20 30.55
CA ALA A 323 -6.99 -12.80 30.96
C ALA A 323 -7.10 -12.97 32.49
N ALA A 324 -6.00 -13.36 33.16
CA ALA A 324 -5.96 -13.45 34.62
C ALA A 324 -6.12 -12.09 35.30
N ARG A 325 -5.53 -11.00 34.76
CA ARG A 325 -5.73 -9.64 35.26
C ARG A 325 -7.15 -9.12 35.02
N GLU A 326 -7.73 -9.40 33.86
CA GLU A 326 -9.13 -9.06 33.58
C GLU A 326 -10.08 -9.82 34.52
N GLU A 327 -9.83 -11.11 34.78
CA GLU A 327 -10.59 -11.91 35.75
C GLU A 327 -10.39 -11.40 37.19
N GLU A 328 -9.18 -10.97 37.57
CA GLU A 328 -8.91 -10.34 38.87
C GLU A 328 -9.63 -8.98 39.03
N GLU A 329 -9.59 -8.11 38.01
CA GLU A 329 -10.34 -6.84 38.02
C GLU A 329 -11.86 -7.07 38.09
N ILE A 330 -12.39 -8.03 37.33
CA ILE A 330 -13.81 -8.40 37.37
C ILE A 330 -14.19 -8.92 38.77
N ASN A 331 -13.36 -9.76 39.40
CA ASN A 331 -13.60 -10.25 40.75
C ASN A 331 -13.52 -9.13 41.81
N VAL A 332 -12.59 -8.18 41.68
CA VAL A 332 -12.50 -6.99 42.56
C VAL A 332 -13.71 -6.06 42.39
N LEU A 333 -14.19 -5.87 41.16
CA LEU A 333 -15.41 -5.10 40.88
C LEU A 333 -16.68 -5.79 41.40
N ALA A 334 -16.75 -7.12 41.29
CA ALA A 334 -17.84 -7.92 41.86
C ALA A 334 -17.83 -7.87 43.39
N GLY A 335 -16.66 -8.01 44.03
CA GLY A 335 -16.50 -7.90 45.49
C GLY A 335 -16.97 -6.55 46.02
N ARG A 336 -16.50 -5.44 45.41
CA ARG A 336 -16.95 -4.07 45.75
C ARG A 336 -18.45 -3.84 45.53
N SER A 337 -19.08 -4.57 44.61
CA SER A 337 -20.52 -4.52 44.39
C SER A 337 -21.30 -5.29 45.47
N ALA A 338 -20.76 -6.42 45.94
CA ALA A 338 -21.30 -7.16 47.08
C ALA A 338 -21.17 -6.36 48.39
N GLU A 339 -20.03 -5.73 48.66
CA GLU A 339 -19.83 -4.87 49.84
C GLU A 339 -20.82 -3.70 49.88
N ARG A 340 -21.04 -3.01 48.75
CA ARG A 340 -22.06 -1.96 48.64
C ARG A 340 -23.47 -2.49 48.92
N SER A 341 -23.78 -3.70 48.45
CA SER A 341 -25.08 -4.35 48.67
C SER A 341 -25.29 -4.77 50.14
N ALA A 342 -24.23 -5.17 50.84
CA ALA A 342 -24.28 -5.51 52.27
C ALA A 342 -24.38 -4.28 53.18
N SER A 343 -24.11 -3.07 52.66
CA SER A 343 -24.06 -1.82 53.45
C SER A 343 -25.37 -1.02 53.51
N SER A 344 -26.44 -1.45 52.84
CA SER A 344 -27.74 -0.73 52.82
C SER A 344 -28.70 -1.10 53.94
N ASP A 345 -28.59 -2.29 54.53
CA ASP A 345 -29.56 -2.83 55.51
C ASP A 345 -29.25 -2.35 56.95
N GLY A 346 -28.99 -1.04 57.09
CA GLY A 346 -28.34 -0.44 58.26
C GLY A 346 -29.00 0.84 58.80
N SER A 347 -30.12 0.68 59.51
CA SER A 347 -30.83 1.69 60.32
C SER A 347 -31.58 2.83 59.60
N GLY A 348 -32.76 3.17 60.14
CA GLY A 348 -33.68 4.17 59.58
C GLY A 348 -34.96 4.26 60.41
N SER A 349 -34.85 4.67 61.67
CA SER A 349 -35.96 4.69 62.63
C SER A 349 -37.00 5.77 62.32
N ALA A 350 -38.28 5.38 62.29
CA ALA A 350 -39.40 6.31 62.16
C ALA A 350 -39.77 6.96 63.51
N PRO A 351 -40.15 8.25 63.51
CA PRO A 351 -41.09 8.82 64.46
C PRO A 351 -42.45 9.11 63.80
N THR A 352 -43.52 9.06 64.59
CA THR A 352 -44.92 9.28 64.17
C THR A 352 -45.38 10.72 64.45
N GLY A 353 -46.31 11.28 63.65
CA GLY A 353 -47.14 12.41 64.16
C GLY A 353 -47.74 13.47 63.23
N SER A 354 -48.77 13.11 62.46
CA SER A 354 -50.04 13.87 62.34
C SER A 354 -50.18 15.21 61.56
N LEU A 355 -51.42 15.42 61.08
CA LEU A 355 -52.14 16.68 60.73
C LEU A 355 -51.81 17.47 59.43
N ASP A 356 -52.56 17.12 58.37
CA ASP A 356 -53.64 17.94 57.74
C ASP A 356 -53.34 19.28 57.02
N GLY A 357 -54.16 19.60 56.00
CA GLY A 357 -54.26 20.94 55.38
C GLY A 357 -53.76 21.10 53.93
N GLY A 358 -54.69 21.03 52.95
CA GLY A 358 -54.55 21.78 51.67
C GLY A 358 -55.00 23.25 51.83
N PRO A 359 -55.01 24.12 50.78
CA PRO A 359 -55.41 23.76 49.41
C PRO A 359 -54.76 24.52 48.19
N SER A 360 -54.92 23.91 47.01
CA SER A 360 -55.27 24.49 45.67
C SER A 360 -54.77 25.88 45.19
N ARG A 361 -54.06 25.88 44.03
CA ARG A 361 -54.37 26.64 42.78
C ARG A 361 -53.59 25.99 41.60
N LYS A 362 -54.26 25.59 40.50
CA LYS A 362 -54.51 26.35 39.24
C LYS A 362 -53.21 26.80 38.55
N SER A 363 -52.76 26.10 37.50
CA SER A 363 -53.12 26.27 36.05
C SER A 363 -52.06 27.16 35.35
N ASP A 364 -51.79 27.11 34.04
CA ASP A 364 -52.68 26.96 32.87
C ASP A 364 -52.17 25.98 31.77
N LEU A 365 -52.96 25.84 30.69
CA LEU A 365 -52.61 25.18 29.41
C LEU A 365 -52.25 26.30 28.38
N GLU A 366 -52.26 26.21 27.03
CA GLU A 366 -52.64 25.28 25.94
C GLU A 366 -51.98 25.88 24.63
N ASN A 367 -51.80 25.33 23.43
CA ASN A 367 -52.10 24.11 22.65
C ASN A 367 -50.79 23.76 21.85
N ALA A 368 -50.50 22.61 21.22
CA ALA A 368 -51.26 21.45 20.68
C ALA A 368 -51.85 21.60 19.25
N SER A 369 -51.23 20.90 18.27
CA SER A 369 -51.82 20.36 17.02
C SER A 369 -50.74 19.49 16.32
N ALA A 370 -50.87 18.18 16.08
CA ALA A 370 -51.91 17.38 15.39
C ALA A 370 -51.80 17.44 13.86
N ASP A 371 -51.98 16.36 13.08
CA ASP A 371 -52.30 14.93 13.39
C ASP A 371 -51.03 14.02 13.21
N ASP A 372 -50.96 12.74 12.78
CA ASP A 372 -51.87 11.70 12.22
C ASP A 372 -51.27 10.27 12.48
N GLU A 373 -51.99 9.17 12.18
CA GLU A 373 -51.60 7.77 12.46
C GLU A 373 -50.98 7.01 11.24
N ILE A 374 -50.50 5.75 11.28
CA ILE A 374 -51.13 4.44 11.57
C ILE A 374 -50.08 3.42 12.05
N ALA A 375 -50.49 2.41 12.84
CA ALA A 375 -49.61 1.44 13.52
C ALA A 375 -49.81 -0.05 13.13
N VAL A 376 -48.82 -0.91 13.45
CA VAL A 376 -48.97 -2.37 13.67
C VAL A 376 -48.05 -2.82 14.82
N THR A 377 -48.51 -3.77 15.64
CA THR A 377 -47.89 -4.31 16.88
C THR A 377 -47.16 -5.66 16.66
N GLY A 378 -46.38 -6.25 17.59
CA GLY A 378 -46.17 -5.92 19.01
C GLY A 378 -45.10 -6.80 19.71
N ASN A 379 -45.14 -6.83 21.06
CA ASN A 379 -44.11 -7.41 21.95
C ASN A 379 -44.38 -8.88 22.36
N VAL A 380 -43.36 -9.59 22.87
CA VAL A 380 -43.21 -9.98 24.30
C VAL A 380 -41.96 -10.87 24.54
N ARG A 381 -41.52 -10.92 25.80
CA ARG A 381 -40.27 -11.46 26.37
C ARG A 381 -40.57 -12.70 27.22
N GLU A 382 -39.70 -13.70 27.24
CA GLU A 382 -39.76 -14.80 28.23
C GLU A 382 -38.38 -15.27 28.75
N LYS A 383 -38.37 -16.08 29.81
CA LYS A 383 -37.18 -16.57 30.54
C LYS A 383 -36.99 -18.09 30.36
N PRO A 384 -35.76 -18.63 30.49
CA PRO A 384 -35.53 -20.07 30.50
C PRO A 384 -35.95 -20.71 31.83
N SER A 385 -36.45 -21.95 31.75
CA SER A 385 -36.87 -22.78 32.90
C SER A 385 -36.02 -24.05 33.00
N ALA A 386 -35.85 -24.58 34.22
CA ALA A 386 -35.10 -25.82 34.47
C ALA A 386 -35.94 -27.08 34.11
N PRO A 387 -35.30 -28.20 33.75
CA PRO A 387 -35.99 -29.44 33.37
C PRO A 387 -36.45 -30.27 34.58
N GLN A 388 -37.51 -31.07 34.38
CA GLN A 388 -37.94 -32.14 35.29
C GLN A 388 -37.99 -33.51 34.57
N ILE A 389 -38.19 -34.57 35.36
CA ILE A 389 -37.88 -35.97 35.04
C ILE A 389 -39.16 -36.77 34.72
N SER A 390 -39.04 -37.81 33.89
CA SER A 390 -39.99 -38.93 33.83
C SER A 390 -39.26 -40.27 33.64
N GLU A 391 -39.79 -41.35 34.21
CA GLU A 391 -39.03 -42.57 34.55
C GLU A 391 -39.28 -43.80 33.65
N SER A 392 -38.35 -44.76 33.68
CA SER A 392 -38.58 -46.24 33.76
C SER A 392 -37.30 -47.03 33.43
N SER A 393 -37.06 -48.27 33.89
CA SER A 393 -37.48 -48.99 35.11
C SER A 393 -36.67 -50.31 35.23
N GLY A 394 -36.36 -50.79 36.45
CA GLY A 394 -36.08 -52.22 36.72
C GLY A 394 -34.69 -52.62 37.27
N ALA A 395 -34.72 -53.37 38.39
CA ALA A 395 -33.67 -54.21 39.02
C ALA A 395 -32.33 -53.55 39.49
N VAL A 396 -31.86 -53.65 40.76
CA VAL A 396 -31.60 -54.81 41.66
C VAL A 396 -30.34 -55.59 41.23
N GLU A 397 -29.25 -55.74 42.00
CA GLU A 397 -29.00 -55.52 43.45
C GLU A 397 -27.49 -55.30 43.81
N LYS A 398 -27.22 -54.89 45.07
CA LYS A 398 -25.97 -55.09 45.90
C LYS A 398 -24.58 -54.71 45.34
N GLY A 399 -23.86 -53.87 46.10
CA GLY A 399 -22.39 -53.76 46.01
C GLY A 399 -21.77 -52.53 46.68
N ALA A 400 -21.57 -52.54 48.00
CA ALA A 400 -20.98 -51.41 48.71
C ALA A 400 -19.44 -51.51 48.82
N LYS A 401 -18.73 -50.46 48.39
CA LYS A 401 -17.36 -50.14 48.83
C LYS A 401 -17.06 -48.65 48.64
N VAL A 402 -16.30 -48.08 49.57
CA VAL A 402 -15.78 -46.71 49.50
C VAL A 402 -14.31 -46.80 49.12
N GLU A 403 -13.89 -46.08 48.07
CA GLU A 403 -12.48 -45.94 47.70
C GLU A 403 -12.20 -44.53 47.15
N LYS A 404 -10.92 -44.20 46.99
CA LYS A 404 -10.40 -42.83 47.07
C LYS A 404 -10.64 -41.98 45.80
N PRO A 405 -10.71 -40.64 45.92
CA PRO A 405 -10.62 -39.77 44.75
C PRO A 405 -9.25 -39.92 44.07
N GLY A 406 -9.27 -40.20 42.78
CA GLY A 406 -8.10 -40.19 41.90
C GLY A 406 -8.40 -39.41 40.62
N ASP A 407 -7.35 -38.87 40.03
CA ASP A 407 -7.22 -38.35 38.66
C ASP A 407 -8.50 -37.78 38.02
N THR A 408 -8.71 -36.46 38.19
CA THR A 408 -9.61 -35.72 37.32
C THR A 408 -9.00 -35.71 35.91
N PRO A 409 -9.65 -36.30 34.89
CA PRO A 409 -9.06 -36.32 33.55
C PRO A 409 -9.07 -34.91 32.96
N GLU A 410 -7.93 -34.49 32.40
CA GLU A 410 -7.84 -33.21 31.68
C GLU A 410 -8.93 -33.11 30.60
N PRO A 411 -9.51 -31.90 30.37
CA PRO A 411 -10.53 -31.71 29.37
C PRO A 411 -9.95 -31.93 27.98
N ARG A 412 -10.12 -33.15 27.45
CA ARG A 412 -9.70 -33.54 26.09
C ARG A 412 -10.20 -32.52 25.08
N GLN A 413 -9.28 -31.68 24.58
CA GLN A 413 -9.55 -30.76 23.49
C GLN A 413 -10.21 -31.52 22.34
N ARG A 414 -11.45 -31.15 22.01
CA ARG A 414 -12.09 -31.64 20.78
C ARG A 414 -11.28 -31.08 19.62
N ARG A 415 -10.44 -31.91 19.00
CA ARG A 415 -9.86 -31.60 17.69
C ARG A 415 -11.00 -31.25 16.75
N GLU A 416 -11.03 -30.01 16.29
CA GLU A 416 -11.99 -29.55 15.31
C GLU A 416 -11.84 -30.37 14.02
N ARG A 417 -12.92 -30.52 13.27
CA ARG A 417 -12.86 -31.24 11.99
C ARG A 417 -11.96 -30.46 11.03
N THR A 418 -10.97 -31.14 10.47
CA THR A 418 -10.14 -30.55 9.42
C THR A 418 -11.01 -30.12 8.24
N THR A 419 -10.91 -28.86 7.87
CA THR A 419 -11.62 -28.27 6.73
C THR A 419 -10.62 -27.86 5.66
N LEU A 420 -11.08 -27.55 4.45
CA LEU A 420 -10.22 -26.92 3.45
C LEU A 420 -9.66 -25.57 3.92
N VAL A 421 -10.39 -24.86 4.79
CA VAL A 421 -9.95 -23.61 5.42
C VAL A 421 -8.87 -23.85 6.48
N SER A 422 -8.97 -24.89 7.31
CA SER A 422 -7.89 -25.24 8.24
C SER A 422 -6.66 -25.71 7.47
N LEU A 423 -6.80 -26.63 6.50
CA LEU A 423 -5.69 -27.13 5.68
C LEU A 423 -4.93 -26.02 4.95
N THR A 424 -5.63 -25.02 4.41
CA THR A 424 -4.97 -23.86 3.76
C THR A 424 -4.32 -22.91 4.77
N LYS A 425 -4.93 -22.69 5.94
CA LYS A 425 -4.33 -21.93 7.04
C LYS A 425 -3.07 -22.61 7.60
N ASP A 426 -3.12 -23.92 7.81
CA ASP A 426 -2.03 -24.75 8.34
C ASP A 426 -0.86 -24.76 7.35
N LEU A 427 -1.14 -24.94 6.05
CA LEU A 427 -0.15 -24.83 4.97
C LEU A 427 0.47 -23.42 4.88
N TYR A 428 -0.32 -22.36 5.11
CA TYR A 428 0.18 -20.99 5.11
C TYR A 428 1.09 -20.70 6.31
N SER A 429 0.70 -21.10 7.54
CA SER A 429 1.56 -20.97 8.74
C SER A 429 2.86 -21.77 8.56
N TRP A 430 2.76 -23.02 8.10
CA TRP A 430 3.92 -23.85 7.78
C TRP A 430 4.83 -23.20 6.73
N SER A 431 4.25 -22.56 5.71
CA SER A 431 4.98 -21.81 4.68
C SER A 431 5.72 -20.61 5.29
N GLN A 432 5.04 -19.76 6.07
CA GLN A 432 5.66 -18.60 6.75
C GLN A 432 6.80 -19.02 7.68
N GLU A 433 6.67 -20.13 8.40
CA GLU A 433 7.70 -20.63 9.32
C GLU A 433 8.89 -21.30 8.61
N THR A 434 8.68 -21.87 7.42
CA THR A 434 9.70 -22.64 6.67
C THR A 434 10.41 -21.82 5.60
N PHE A 435 9.73 -20.84 5.02
CA PHE A 435 10.22 -20.01 3.91
C PHE A 435 9.87 -18.52 4.12
N PRO A 436 10.19 -17.93 5.29
CA PRO A 436 9.70 -16.61 5.71
C PRO A 436 9.90 -15.51 4.64
N THR A 437 11.08 -15.46 4.00
CA THR A 437 11.36 -14.54 2.90
C THR A 437 10.41 -14.77 1.71
N ALA A 438 10.36 -15.99 1.15
CA ALA A 438 9.54 -16.29 -0.02
C ALA A 438 8.04 -16.02 0.25
N THR A 439 7.54 -16.39 1.43
CA THR A 439 6.13 -16.21 1.79
C THR A 439 5.79 -14.74 2.07
N ALA A 440 6.70 -13.98 2.69
CA ALA A 440 6.54 -12.53 2.83
C ALA A 440 6.51 -11.84 1.44
N VAL A 441 7.45 -12.14 0.55
CA VAL A 441 7.51 -11.58 -0.81
C VAL A 441 6.24 -11.91 -1.60
N ILE A 442 5.76 -13.17 -1.55
CA ILE A 442 4.50 -13.57 -2.17
C ILE A 442 3.29 -12.82 -1.56
N SER A 443 3.27 -12.59 -0.24
CA SER A 443 2.19 -11.83 0.40
C SER A 443 2.20 -10.33 0.09
N HIS A 444 3.35 -9.79 -0.34
CA HIS A 444 3.53 -8.39 -0.73
C HIS A 444 3.48 -8.16 -2.25
N LEU A 445 3.56 -9.21 -3.07
CA LEU A 445 3.38 -9.10 -4.52
C LEU A 445 2.01 -8.51 -4.86
N PRO A 446 1.93 -7.54 -5.79
CA PRO A 446 0.69 -6.87 -6.17
C PRO A 446 -0.18 -7.75 -7.10
N PHE A 447 -0.48 -9.00 -6.73
CA PHE A 447 -1.35 -9.90 -7.52
C PHE A 447 -2.72 -9.29 -7.83
N ALA A 448 -3.23 -8.43 -6.94
CA ALA A 448 -4.46 -7.68 -7.15
C ALA A 448 -4.39 -6.63 -8.28
N LEU A 449 -3.20 -6.20 -8.70
CA LEU A 449 -3.02 -5.34 -9.87
C LEU A 449 -3.39 -6.08 -11.16
N VAL A 450 -3.12 -7.38 -11.25
CA VAL A 450 -3.22 -8.15 -12.49
C VAL A 450 -4.66 -8.16 -13.07
N PRO A 451 -5.70 -8.59 -12.33
CA PRO A 451 -7.08 -8.52 -12.83
C PRO A 451 -7.56 -7.07 -12.98
N PHE A 452 -7.12 -6.15 -12.12
CA PHE A 452 -7.45 -4.73 -12.24
C PHE A 452 -6.91 -4.13 -13.56
N ALA A 453 -5.67 -4.46 -13.92
CA ALA A 453 -5.00 -3.94 -15.12
C ALA A 453 -5.63 -4.52 -16.38
N PHE A 454 -5.85 -5.84 -16.45
CA PHE A 454 -6.59 -6.46 -17.54
C PHE A 454 -7.98 -5.84 -17.70
N SER A 455 -8.74 -5.66 -16.63
CA SER A 455 -10.03 -4.97 -16.69
C SER A 455 -9.91 -3.51 -17.17
N MET A 456 -8.91 -2.74 -16.73
CA MET A 456 -8.70 -1.39 -17.26
C MET A 456 -8.32 -1.40 -18.76
N PHE A 457 -7.61 -2.42 -19.25
CA PHE A 457 -7.35 -2.60 -20.68
C PHE A 457 -8.63 -2.93 -21.47
N VAL A 458 -9.48 -3.83 -20.96
CA VAL A 458 -10.77 -4.17 -21.58
C VAL A 458 -11.70 -2.95 -21.61
N LEU A 459 -11.80 -2.19 -20.52
CA LEU A 459 -12.56 -0.93 -20.48
C LEU A 459 -12.05 0.12 -21.47
N VAL A 460 -10.73 0.27 -21.64
CA VAL A 460 -10.20 1.21 -22.66
C VAL A 460 -10.42 0.67 -24.08
N GLN A 461 -10.29 -0.64 -24.31
CA GLN A 461 -10.61 -1.23 -25.61
C GLN A 461 -12.10 -1.04 -25.96
N ALA A 462 -13.00 -1.10 -24.98
CA ALA A 462 -14.41 -0.73 -25.16
C ALA A 462 -14.57 0.73 -25.62
N LEU A 463 -13.83 1.67 -25.03
CA LEU A 463 -13.82 3.07 -25.48
C LEU A 463 -13.25 3.23 -26.91
N VAL A 464 -12.34 2.36 -27.34
CA VAL A 464 -11.84 2.32 -28.74
C VAL A 464 -12.90 1.78 -29.70
N THR A 465 -13.54 0.65 -29.40
CA THR A 465 -14.55 0.04 -30.31
C THR A 465 -15.85 0.83 -30.36
N LYS A 466 -16.16 1.65 -29.35
CA LYS A 466 -17.31 2.57 -29.34
C LYS A 466 -17.00 3.99 -29.82
N GLY A 467 -15.80 4.25 -30.34
CA GLY A 467 -15.46 5.54 -30.96
C GLY A 467 -15.09 6.68 -30.00
N TRP A 468 -15.12 6.47 -28.69
CA TRP A 468 -14.85 7.51 -27.69
C TRP A 468 -13.40 7.99 -27.73
N VAL A 469 -12.44 7.09 -27.93
CA VAL A 469 -11.01 7.44 -28.02
C VAL A 469 -10.74 8.36 -29.23
N GLN A 470 -11.47 8.16 -30.33
CA GLN A 470 -11.40 8.97 -31.54
C GLN A 470 -12.02 10.36 -31.32
N ILE A 471 -13.13 10.45 -30.57
CA ILE A 471 -13.70 11.75 -30.13
C ILE A 471 -12.71 12.50 -29.25
N PHE A 472 -12.05 11.82 -28.31
CA PHE A 472 -11.02 12.43 -27.45
C PHE A 472 -9.79 12.87 -28.27
N ALA A 473 -9.38 12.10 -29.28
CA ALA A 473 -8.27 12.43 -30.17
C ALA A 473 -8.57 13.66 -31.06
N LEU A 474 -9.81 13.80 -31.56
CA LEU A 474 -10.27 15.00 -32.28
C LEU A 474 -10.30 16.24 -31.36
N GLY A 475 -10.73 16.08 -30.11
CA GLY A 475 -10.67 17.14 -29.10
C GLY A 475 -9.24 17.54 -28.74
N TRP A 476 -8.33 16.56 -28.68
CA TRP A 476 -6.90 16.77 -28.42
C TRP A 476 -6.20 17.48 -29.60
N ASP A 477 -6.46 17.05 -30.84
CA ASP A 477 -5.99 17.72 -32.05
C ASP A 477 -6.45 19.20 -32.10
N ALA A 478 -7.74 19.46 -31.86
CA ALA A 478 -8.27 20.82 -31.83
C ALA A 478 -7.63 21.70 -30.73
N TRP A 479 -7.23 21.11 -29.61
CA TRP A 479 -6.44 21.78 -28.57
C TRP A 479 -5.02 22.09 -29.07
N VAL A 480 -4.29 21.07 -29.55
CA VAL A 480 -2.90 21.22 -30.00
C VAL A 480 -2.77 22.18 -31.18
N ARG A 481 -3.67 22.13 -32.17
CA ARG A 481 -3.70 23.10 -33.30
C ARG A 481 -3.91 24.54 -32.85
N LYS A 482 -4.57 24.78 -31.72
CA LYS A 482 -4.80 26.12 -31.17
C LYS A 482 -3.67 26.60 -30.25
N THR A 483 -2.96 25.69 -29.59
CA THR A 483 -2.00 26.03 -28.51
C THR A 483 -0.53 25.66 -28.80
N GLY A 484 -0.28 24.97 -29.91
CA GLY A 484 1.04 24.48 -30.32
C GLY A 484 1.70 23.53 -29.31
N THR A 485 3.00 23.29 -29.49
CA THR A 485 3.81 22.40 -28.66
C THR A 485 3.78 22.75 -27.16
N ILE A 486 3.75 24.05 -26.80
CA ILE A 486 3.73 24.49 -25.40
C ILE A 486 2.41 24.07 -24.72
N GLY A 487 1.27 24.24 -25.40
CA GLY A 487 -0.02 23.80 -24.87
C GLY A 487 -0.25 22.29 -24.99
N ALA A 488 0.44 21.60 -25.91
CA ALA A 488 0.48 20.13 -25.90
C ALA A 488 1.16 19.61 -24.62
N ILE A 489 2.29 20.20 -24.22
CA ILE A 489 2.96 19.91 -22.94
C ILE A 489 2.03 20.25 -21.77
N GLY A 490 1.67 21.54 -21.59
CA GLY A 490 0.87 21.98 -20.44
C GLY A 490 -0.49 21.26 -20.32
N GLY A 491 -1.16 21.04 -21.46
CA GLY A 491 -2.44 20.33 -21.53
C GLY A 491 -2.31 18.85 -21.19
N MET A 492 -1.32 18.14 -21.74
CA MET A 492 -1.15 16.70 -21.49
C MET A 492 -0.69 16.44 -20.05
N GLY A 493 0.20 17.28 -19.51
CA GLY A 493 0.61 17.20 -18.11
C GLY A 493 -0.56 17.40 -17.14
N PHE A 494 -1.38 18.44 -17.37
CA PHE A 494 -2.59 18.68 -16.59
C PHE A 494 -3.60 17.53 -16.71
N LEU A 495 -3.91 17.10 -17.93
CA LEU A 495 -4.87 16.02 -18.21
C LEU A 495 -4.45 14.70 -17.56
N SER A 496 -3.16 14.35 -17.65
CA SER A 496 -2.61 13.14 -17.02
C SER A 496 -2.75 13.19 -15.50
N VAL A 497 -2.35 14.28 -14.85
CA VAL A 497 -2.47 14.42 -13.38
C VAL A 497 -3.92 14.39 -12.92
N VAL A 498 -4.83 15.07 -13.62
CA VAL A 498 -6.26 15.04 -13.29
C VAL A 498 -6.82 13.63 -13.45
N LEU A 499 -6.61 12.99 -14.61
CA LEU A 499 -7.17 11.66 -14.90
C LEU A 499 -6.64 10.57 -13.97
N CYS A 500 -5.42 10.66 -13.44
CA CYS A 500 -4.91 9.70 -12.44
C CYS A 500 -5.90 9.48 -11.28
N ASN A 501 -6.60 10.53 -10.86
CA ASN A 501 -7.55 10.49 -9.74
C ASN A 501 -8.89 9.81 -10.07
N PHE A 502 -9.23 9.64 -11.36
CA PHE A 502 -10.56 9.21 -11.83
C PHE A 502 -10.54 7.99 -12.77
N SER A 503 -9.52 7.84 -13.62
CA SER A 503 -9.40 6.76 -14.63
C SER A 503 -8.82 5.48 -14.01
N GLY A 504 -9.43 5.02 -12.92
CA GLY A 504 -8.96 3.90 -12.10
C GLY A 504 -7.73 4.26 -11.26
N THR A 505 -6.59 4.45 -11.92
CA THR A 505 -5.28 4.86 -11.36
C THR A 505 -4.44 5.57 -12.43
N ASN A 506 -3.21 5.94 -12.11
CA ASN A 506 -2.17 6.27 -13.08
C ASN A 506 -1.98 5.22 -14.20
N ILE A 507 -2.17 3.92 -13.92
CA ILE A 507 -2.10 2.86 -14.93
C ILE A 507 -3.25 2.99 -15.93
N GLY A 508 -4.51 3.03 -15.45
CA GLY A 508 -5.68 3.21 -16.33
C GLY A 508 -5.63 4.50 -17.15
N THR A 509 -5.12 5.57 -16.53
CA THR A 509 -4.84 6.86 -17.21
C THR A 509 -3.82 6.71 -18.33
N THR A 510 -2.72 6.00 -18.08
CA THR A 510 -1.68 5.76 -19.11
C THR A 510 -2.24 4.96 -20.27
N ILE A 511 -3.05 3.92 -20.01
CA ILE A 511 -3.68 3.10 -21.06
C ILE A 511 -4.61 3.97 -21.92
N LEU A 512 -5.50 4.75 -21.29
CA LEU A 512 -6.45 5.61 -21.98
C LEU A 512 -5.74 6.68 -22.83
N LEU A 513 -4.84 7.45 -22.24
CA LEU A 513 -4.16 8.54 -22.94
C LEU A 513 -3.20 8.03 -24.02
N SER A 514 -2.53 6.90 -23.83
CA SER A 514 -1.73 6.28 -24.89
C SER A 514 -2.59 5.92 -26.11
N ARG A 515 -3.79 5.35 -25.92
CA ARG A 515 -4.70 5.07 -27.02
C ARG A 515 -5.26 6.34 -27.68
N VAL A 516 -5.46 7.43 -26.93
CA VAL A 516 -5.83 8.75 -27.49
C VAL A 516 -4.71 9.35 -28.36
N VAL A 517 -3.45 9.27 -27.91
CA VAL A 517 -2.29 9.77 -28.67
C VAL A 517 -2.00 8.90 -29.90
N GLN A 518 -2.16 7.57 -29.82
CA GLN A 518 -2.12 6.69 -30.99
C GLN A 518 -3.22 7.05 -32.01
N ALA A 519 -4.47 7.24 -31.56
CA ALA A 519 -5.57 7.63 -32.45
C ALA A 519 -5.35 9.02 -33.09
N TRP A 520 -4.72 9.95 -32.36
CA TRP A 520 -4.34 11.27 -32.86
C TRP A 520 -3.27 11.20 -33.95
N GLN A 521 -2.27 10.32 -33.81
CA GLN A 521 -1.28 10.04 -34.86
C GLN A 521 -1.95 9.48 -36.13
N VAL A 522 -2.92 8.57 -35.98
CA VAL A 522 -3.70 8.00 -37.11
C VAL A 522 -4.54 9.06 -37.83
N ILE A 523 -5.16 10.01 -37.10
CA ILE A 523 -5.90 11.13 -37.70
C ILE A 523 -4.97 11.97 -38.58
N HIS A 524 -3.81 12.40 -38.07
CA HIS A 524 -2.85 13.18 -38.85
C HIS A 524 -2.33 12.44 -40.09
N HIS A 525 -2.11 11.12 -39.99
CA HIS A 525 -1.71 10.28 -41.12
C HIS A 525 -2.80 10.21 -42.21
N TYR A 526 -4.08 10.06 -41.82
CA TYR A 526 -5.20 9.98 -42.75
C TYR A 526 -5.53 11.33 -43.41
N ASP A 527 -5.55 12.41 -42.63
CA ASP A 527 -5.86 13.77 -43.10
C ASP A 527 -4.69 14.41 -43.89
N GLY A 528 -3.53 13.75 -43.97
CA GLY A 528 -2.33 14.25 -44.64
C GLY A 528 -1.73 15.50 -44.00
N THR A 529 -2.03 15.76 -42.72
CA THR A 529 -1.56 16.96 -42.00
C THR A 529 -0.30 16.65 -41.20
N PRO A 530 0.82 17.37 -41.40
CA PRO A 530 2.11 16.98 -40.83
C PRO A 530 2.17 17.22 -39.32
N LEU A 531 2.06 16.15 -38.53
CA LEU A 531 2.39 16.17 -37.11
C LEU A 531 3.91 16.25 -36.93
N THR A 532 4.40 17.26 -36.20
CA THR A 532 5.84 17.46 -36.04
C THR A 532 6.45 16.55 -34.98
N ASN A 533 7.67 16.05 -35.26
CA ASN A 533 8.53 15.29 -34.36
C ASN A 533 8.56 15.93 -32.96
N ARG A 534 8.84 17.24 -32.88
CA ARG A 534 8.80 18.00 -31.62
C ARG A 534 7.48 17.83 -30.87
N THR A 535 6.32 17.99 -31.52
CA THR A 535 5.01 18.08 -30.85
C THR A 535 4.46 16.72 -30.42
N PHE A 536 4.68 15.67 -31.22
CA PHE A 536 4.32 14.31 -30.84
C PHE A 536 5.10 13.87 -29.58
N TRP A 537 6.43 13.95 -29.63
CA TRP A 537 7.27 13.50 -28.52
C TRP A 537 7.17 14.39 -27.28
N ALA A 538 6.94 15.70 -27.45
CA ALA A 538 6.54 16.58 -26.34
C ALA A 538 5.32 16.03 -25.59
N THR A 539 4.29 15.61 -26.34
CA THR A 539 3.06 15.04 -25.77
C THR A 539 3.35 13.73 -25.04
N VAL A 540 4.09 12.81 -25.66
CA VAL A 540 4.43 11.49 -25.10
C VAL A 540 5.25 11.59 -23.80
N TYR A 541 6.30 12.41 -23.75
CA TYR A 541 7.10 12.55 -22.52
C TYR A 541 6.40 13.38 -21.44
N THR A 542 5.56 14.36 -21.81
CA THR A 542 4.78 15.08 -20.79
C THR A 542 3.68 14.21 -20.19
N MET A 543 3.10 13.28 -20.99
CA MET A 543 2.24 12.23 -20.47
C MET A 543 3.00 11.33 -19.49
N ALA A 544 4.23 10.92 -19.83
CA ALA A 544 5.08 10.12 -18.94
C ALA A 544 5.35 10.82 -17.58
N LEU A 545 5.70 12.11 -17.59
CA LEU A 545 5.83 12.92 -16.37
C LEU A 545 4.49 12.98 -15.61
N GLY A 546 3.41 13.31 -16.31
CA GLY A 546 2.09 13.53 -15.74
C GLY A 546 1.46 12.28 -15.09
N VAL A 547 1.68 11.07 -15.62
CA VAL A 547 1.15 9.82 -15.02
C VAL A 547 2.00 9.35 -13.83
N ASN A 548 3.32 9.58 -13.85
CA ASN A 548 4.17 9.29 -12.69
C ASN A 548 3.93 10.29 -11.55
N TYR A 549 3.84 11.59 -11.85
CA TYR A 549 3.64 12.59 -10.82
C TYR A 549 2.17 12.61 -10.35
N GLY A 550 1.22 12.35 -11.25
CA GLY A 550 -0.20 12.17 -10.92
C GLY A 550 -0.45 11.08 -9.88
N ALA A 551 0.41 10.06 -9.81
CA ALA A 551 0.38 8.98 -8.82
C ALA A 551 0.41 9.47 -7.35
N PHE A 552 0.99 10.64 -7.07
CA PHE A 552 1.05 11.26 -5.74
C PHE A 552 0.13 12.49 -5.58
N SER A 553 -0.84 12.69 -6.47
CA SER A 553 -1.69 13.90 -6.48
C SER A 553 -2.78 13.93 -5.39
N THR A 554 -4.03 14.27 -5.71
CA THR A 554 -5.04 14.68 -4.70
C THR A 554 -5.81 13.53 -4.06
N ALA A 555 -5.79 12.32 -4.61
CA ALA A 555 -6.48 11.15 -4.07
C ALA A 555 -5.57 9.93 -3.89
N PHE A 556 -5.78 9.17 -2.80
CA PHE A 556 -5.12 7.87 -2.58
C PHE A 556 -5.34 6.86 -3.70
N SER A 557 -6.45 7.00 -4.43
CA SER A 557 -6.79 6.17 -5.60
C SER A 557 -5.92 6.48 -6.82
N ALA A 558 -5.14 7.55 -6.83
CA ALA A 558 -4.33 7.93 -8.00
C ALA A 558 -3.23 6.92 -8.33
N SER A 559 -2.86 6.04 -7.40
CA SER A 559 -1.93 4.93 -7.61
C SER A 559 -2.17 3.79 -6.61
N LEU A 560 -1.75 2.57 -6.95
CA LEU A 560 -1.73 1.47 -5.97
C LEU A 560 -0.77 1.78 -4.81
N ALA A 561 0.36 2.42 -5.10
CA ALA A 561 1.30 2.91 -4.11
C ALA A 561 0.65 3.84 -3.08
N GLY A 562 -0.24 4.75 -3.51
CA GLY A 562 -1.00 5.65 -2.61
C GLY A 562 -1.98 4.92 -1.68
N MET A 563 -2.57 3.81 -2.11
CA MET A 563 -3.39 2.96 -1.24
C MET A 563 -2.53 2.14 -0.27
N LEU A 564 -1.45 1.54 -0.77
CA LEU A 564 -0.49 0.77 0.03
C LEU A 564 0.15 1.64 1.14
N TRP A 565 0.60 2.84 0.79
CA TRP A 565 1.11 3.87 1.71
C TRP A 565 0.12 4.17 2.83
N ARG A 566 -1.15 4.46 2.48
CA ARG A 566 -2.22 4.72 3.45
C ARG A 566 -2.41 3.55 4.42
N ASP A 567 -2.38 2.32 3.91
CA ASP A 567 -2.67 1.13 4.70
C ASP A 567 -1.47 0.68 5.57
N ILE A 568 -0.23 1.01 5.17
CA ILE A 568 0.96 0.94 6.04
C ILE A 568 0.84 1.95 7.19
N LEU A 569 0.43 3.19 6.90
CA LEU A 569 0.29 4.23 7.92
C LEU A 569 -0.85 3.94 8.91
N ALA A 570 -1.98 3.41 8.44
CA ALA A 570 -3.06 2.94 9.31
C ALA A 570 -2.57 1.85 10.27
N LYS A 571 -1.76 0.89 9.80
CA LYS A 571 -1.09 -0.13 10.63
C LYS A 571 -0.04 0.42 11.61
N LYS A 572 0.30 1.70 11.54
CA LYS A 572 1.15 2.42 12.51
C LYS A 572 0.42 3.56 13.23
N HIS A 573 -0.92 3.52 13.18
CA HIS A 573 -1.89 4.49 13.75
C HIS A 573 -1.83 5.91 13.18
N ILE A 574 -1.07 6.14 12.11
CA ILE A 574 -0.93 7.44 11.43
C ILE A 574 -2.11 7.61 10.45
N HIS A 575 -3.21 8.16 10.94
CA HIS A 575 -4.47 8.27 10.19
C HIS A 575 -4.54 9.55 9.32
N VAL A 576 -4.10 9.45 8.07
CA VAL A 576 -4.16 10.56 7.09
C VAL A 576 -5.54 10.67 6.45
N ARG A 577 -6.24 11.79 6.66
CA ARG A 577 -7.56 12.06 6.05
C ARG A 577 -7.42 12.46 4.58
N ARG A 578 -8.43 12.13 3.75
CA ARG A 578 -8.43 12.42 2.29
C ARG A 578 -8.19 13.89 1.96
N LEU A 579 -8.85 14.80 2.69
CA LEU A 579 -8.67 16.26 2.50
C LEU A 579 -7.26 16.73 2.87
N ASP A 580 -6.64 16.13 3.90
CA ASP A 580 -5.33 16.56 4.37
C ASP A 580 -4.22 16.02 3.46
N PHE A 581 -4.39 14.82 2.90
CA PHE A 581 -3.59 14.32 1.77
C PHE A 581 -3.67 15.25 0.55
N ALA A 582 -4.89 15.60 0.12
CA ALA A 582 -5.09 16.53 -1.00
C ALA A 582 -4.47 17.92 -0.74
N ARG A 583 -4.63 18.48 0.47
CA ARG A 583 -4.07 19.78 0.87
C ARG A 583 -2.55 19.81 0.84
N VAL A 584 -1.89 18.75 1.31
CA VAL A 584 -0.41 18.67 1.31
C VAL A 584 0.11 18.41 -0.10
N ASN A 585 -0.52 17.52 -0.87
CA ASN A 585 -0.02 17.17 -2.21
C ASN A 585 -0.30 18.23 -3.28
N LEU A 586 -1.40 18.99 -3.20
CA LEU A 586 -1.76 19.97 -4.23
C LEU A 586 -0.65 20.99 -4.57
N PRO A 587 0.02 21.66 -3.59
CA PRO A 587 1.17 22.53 -3.91
C PRO A 587 2.40 21.75 -4.41
N VAL A 588 2.60 20.52 -3.93
CA VAL A 588 3.74 19.65 -4.30
C VAL A 588 3.63 19.19 -5.75
N ILE A 589 2.44 18.73 -6.18
CA ILE A 589 2.19 18.34 -7.58
C ILE A 589 2.20 19.56 -8.51
N ALA A 590 1.70 20.72 -8.06
CA ALA A 590 1.72 21.95 -8.84
C ALA A 590 3.15 22.40 -9.17
N ILE A 591 4.06 22.47 -8.17
CA ILE A 591 5.45 22.84 -8.44
C ILE A 591 6.18 21.75 -9.24
N ALA A 592 5.94 20.47 -8.95
CA ALA A 592 6.61 19.36 -9.64
C ALA A 592 6.25 19.32 -11.14
N MET A 593 4.96 19.47 -11.48
CA MET A 593 4.53 19.57 -12.88
C MET A 593 5.02 20.85 -13.55
N THR A 594 5.02 21.98 -12.86
CA THR A 594 5.52 23.25 -13.42
C THR A 594 7.01 23.13 -13.79
N VAL A 595 7.84 22.58 -12.89
CA VAL A 595 9.26 22.36 -13.17
C VAL A 595 9.45 21.34 -14.28
N GLY A 596 8.82 20.17 -14.20
CA GLY A 596 8.94 19.11 -15.21
C GLY A 596 8.54 19.59 -16.61
N CYS A 597 7.43 20.31 -16.74
CA CYS A 597 6.99 20.86 -18.02
C CYS A 597 7.93 21.96 -18.54
N VAL A 598 8.43 22.87 -17.69
CA VAL A 598 9.34 23.94 -18.10
C VAL A 598 10.70 23.39 -18.56
N VAL A 599 11.24 22.38 -17.86
CA VAL A 599 12.48 21.72 -18.27
C VAL A 599 12.29 20.96 -19.57
N LEU A 600 11.19 20.21 -19.71
CA LEU A 600 10.88 19.48 -20.93
C LEU A 600 10.62 20.41 -22.14
N ILE A 601 10.05 21.61 -21.94
CA ILE A 601 9.98 22.66 -22.99
C ILE A 601 11.41 23.03 -23.45
N GLY A 602 12.33 23.31 -22.52
CA GLY A 602 13.71 23.64 -22.88
C GLY A 602 14.40 22.51 -23.64
N GLU A 603 14.31 21.30 -23.13
CA GLU A 603 14.91 20.09 -23.70
C GLU A 603 14.38 19.77 -25.10
N VAL A 604 13.05 19.78 -25.28
CA VAL A 604 12.41 19.44 -26.55
C VAL A 604 12.69 20.47 -27.64
N TRP A 605 12.90 21.75 -27.31
CA TRP A 605 13.33 22.77 -28.29
C TRP A 605 14.81 22.66 -28.66
N ILE A 606 15.65 22.10 -27.78
CA ILE A 606 17.08 21.85 -28.04
C ILE A 606 17.28 20.55 -28.84
N MET A 607 16.55 19.48 -28.50
CA MET A 607 16.78 18.13 -29.03
C MET A 607 15.90 17.76 -30.23
N ARG A 608 14.77 18.45 -30.47
CA ARG A 608 13.80 18.05 -31.51
C ARG A 608 13.41 19.18 -32.44
N ASP A 609 13.28 18.83 -33.71
CA ASP A 609 12.97 19.70 -34.82
C ASP A 609 11.49 19.63 -35.24
N GLU A 610 11.12 20.52 -36.15
CA GLU A 610 9.77 20.58 -36.74
C GLU A 610 9.65 19.70 -38.00
N SER A 611 10.52 18.69 -38.15
CA SER A 611 10.35 17.67 -39.19
C SER A 611 9.01 16.94 -39.00
N PRO A 612 8.35 16.50 -40.09
CA PRO A 612 7.23 15.56 -39.99
C PRO A 612 7.69 14.30 -39.25
N LEU A 613 6.86 13.81 -38.32
CA LEU A 613 7.09 12.55 -37.64
C LEU A 613 7.26 11.41 -38.68
N PRO A 614 8.36 10.63 -38.65
CA PRO A 614 8.46 9.45 -39.51
C PRO A 614 7.37 8.44 -39.15
N LEU A 615 6.83 7.80 -40.20
CA LEU A 615 5.73 6.84 -40.16
C LEU A 615 6.26 5.40 -40.24
#